data_AF-A0A3B8IS29-F1
#
_entry.id   AF-A0A3B8IS29-F1
#
_cell.length_a   1.000
_cell.length_b   1.000
_cell.length_c   1.000
_cell.angle_alpha   90.00
_cell.angle_beta   90.00
_cell.angle_gamma   90.00
#
_symmetry.space_group_name_H-M   'P 1'
#
loop_
_entity.id
_entity.type
_entity.pdbx_description
1 polymer ?
#
loop_
_entity_poly.entity_id
_entity_poly.type
_entity_poly.pdbx_seq_one_letter_code
_entity_poly.pdbx_strand_id
1 'polypeptide(L)' 'VVPVAEGKRVAVVTWLQSTFADVRQREVMVQLDDVIKSLQAEDLENENAVRLQQVWANLWKIWS' A
#
# COMPACT_ATOMS: atom_id res chain seq x y z
N VAL A 1 -11.30 -15.72 15.31
CA VAL A 1 -10.93 -16.99 14.62
C VAL A 1 -11.99 -18.02 14.92
N VAL A 2 -12.55 -18.67 13.90
CA VAL A 2 -13.60 -19.71 14.05
C VAL A 2 -12.96 -21.05 14.47
N PRO A 3 -13.63 -21.91 15.25
CA PRO A 3 -13.07 -23.19 15.71
C PRO A 3 -12.66 -24.13 14.57
N VAL A 4 -11.61 -24.92 14.80
CA VAL A 4 -11.21 -26.03 13.94
C VAL A 4 -11.97 -27.27 14.41
N ALA A 5 -12.92 -27.77 13.61
CA ALA A 5 -13.75 -28.91 13.98
C ALA A 5 -12.95 -30.23 14.01
N GLU A 6 -12.02 -30.41 13.07
CA GLU A 6 -11.11 -31.55 12.99
C GLU A 6 -9.76 -31.13 12.36
N GLY A 7 -8.67 -31.84 12.67
CA GLY A 7 -7.33 -31.55 12.15
C GLY A 7 -6.57 -30.46 12.93
N LYS A 8 -5.67 -29.73 12.26
CA LYS A 8 -4.83 -28.69 12.89
C LYS A 8 -4.65 -27.46 11.99
N ARG A 9 -4.72 -26.25 12.58
CA ARG A 9 -4.35 -24.99 11.94
C ARG A 9 -2.97 -24.55 12.43
N VAL A 10 -2.00 -24.50 11.53
CA VAL A 10 -0.67 -23.95 11.80
C VAL A 10 -0.60 -22.56 11.18
N ALA A 11 -0.27 -21.55 11.98
CA ALA A 11 -0.14 -20.18 11.53
C ALA A 11 0.98 -19.47 12.29
N VAL A 12 1.61 -18.50 11.63
CA VAL A 12 2.48 -17.51 12.28
C VAL A 12 1.72 -16.19 12.27
N VAL A 13 1.49 -15.64 13.46
CA VAL A 13 0.84 -14.34 13.63
C VAL A 13 1.89 -13.39 14.18
N THR A 14 1.98 -12.22 13.58
CA THR A 14 2.91 -11.17 13.99
C THR A 14 2.24 -9.81 13.85
N TRP A 15 2.92 -8.80 14.37
CA TRP A 15 2.55 -7.40 14.23
C TRP A 15 3.69 -6.64 13.56
N LEU A 16 3.32 -5.61 12.82
CA LEU A 16 4.24 -4.64 12.27
C LEU A 16 3.72 -3.25 12.58
N GLN A 17 4.63 -2.31 12.71
CA GLN A 17 4.29 -0.90 12.76
C GLN A 17 4.37 -0.34 11.35
N SER A 18 3.28 0.28 10.90
CA SER A 18 3.29 0.99 9.63
C SER A 18 3.98 2.34 9.80
N THR A 19 4.64 2.79 8.74
CA THR A 19 5.09 4.19 8.59
C THR A 19 3.90 5.16 8.67
N PHE A 20 2.70 4.74 8.27
CA PHE A 20 1.49 5.56 8.34
C PHE A 20 0.60 5.11 9.48
N ALA A 21 0.45 5.95 10.50
CA ALA A 21 -0.40 5.65 11.66
C ALA A 21 -1.89 5.60 11.30
N ASP A 22 -2.38 6.60 10.54
CA ASP A 22 -3.78 6.65 10.09
C ASP A 22 -4.03 5.62 8.98
N VAL A 23 -5.08 4.80 9.16
CA VAL A 23 -5.50 3.78 8.21
C VAL A 23 -5.88 4.38 6.86
N ARG A 24 -6.57 5.51 6.85
CA ARG A 24 -7.06 6.17 5.63
C ARG A 24 -5.90 6.72 4.80
N GLN A 25 -4.91 7.32 5.47
CA GLN A 25 -3.69 7.78 4.80
C GLN A 25 -2.97 6.62 4.13
N ARG A 26 -2.83 5.50 4.85
CA ARG A 26 -2.21 4.29 4.32
C ARG A 26 -2.96 3.72 3.11
N GLU A 27 -4.29 3.66 3.17
CA GLU A 27 -5.12 3.22 2.05
C GLU A 27 -4.94 4.11 0.81
N VAL A 28 -4.91 5.43 1.00
CA VAL A 28 -4.64 6.39 -0.08
C VAL A 28 -3.24 6.17 -0.68
N MET A 29 -2.23 5.96 0.16
CA MET A 29 -0.86 5.72 -0.31
C MET A 29 -0.75 4.43 -1.15
N VAL A 30 -1.48 3.37 -0.78
CA VAL A 30 -1.53 2.12 -1.56
C VAL A 30 -2.26 2.34 -2.89
N GLN A 31 -3.43 2.97 -2.88
CA GLN A 31 -4.19 3.22 -4.10
C GLN A 31 -3.44 4.11 -5.09
N LEU A 32 -2.74 5.14 -4.60
CA LEU A 32 -1.94 6.02 -5.45
C LEU A 32 -0.75 5.28 -6.08
N ASP A 33 -0.08 4.42 -5.32
CA ASP A 33 1.01 3.59 -5.82
C ASP A 33 0.53 2.59 -6.89
N ASP A 34 -0.63 1.97 -6.69
CA ASP A 34 -1.24 1.07 -7.68
C ASP A 34 -1.56 1.79 -9.00
N VAL A 35 -2.10 3.02 -8.93
CA VAL A 35 -2.36 3.84 -10.12
C VAL A 35 -1.07 4.21 -10.85
N ILE A 36 -0.02 4.63 -10.12
CA ILE A 36 1.29 4.94 -10.72
C ILE A 36 1.84 3.72 -11.46
N LYS A 37 1.79 2.54 -10.82
CA LYS A 37 2.24 1.28 -11.43
C LYS A 37 1.43 0.92 -12.66
N SER A 38 0.11 1.10 -12.63
CA SER A 38 -0.76 0.85 -13.79
C SER A 38 -0.38 1.75 -14.97
N LEU A 39 -0.17 3.05 -14.73
CA LEU A 39 0.24 3.98 -15.78
C LEU A 39 1.62 3.65 -16.35
N GLN A 40 2.56 3.26 -15.49
CA GLN A 40 3.91 2.85 -15.92
C GLN A 40 3.92 1.53 -16.69
N ALA A 41 2.97 0.63 -16.41
CA ALA A 41 2.83 -0.62 -17.15
C ALA A 41 2.33 -0.40 -18.59
N GLU A 42 1.54 0.65 -18.82
CA GLU A 42 1.09 1.07 -20.15
C GLU A 42 2.18 1.86 -20.91
N ASP A 43 2.81 2.81 -20.22
CA ASP A 43 3.88 3.65 -20.76
C ASP A 43 4.86 4.03 -19.65
N LEU A 44 6.11 3.59 -19.81
CA LEU A 44 7.17 3.84 -18.83
C LEU A 44 7.50 5.34 -18.67
N GLU A 45 7.26 6.14 -19.71
CA GLU A 45 7.52 7.58 -19.72
C GLU A 45 6.25 8.42 -19.50
N ASN A 46 5.18 7.78 -19.03
CA ASN A 46 3.90 8.45 -18.80
C ASN A 46 4.09 9.66 -17.86
N GLU A 47 3.92 10.86 -18.39
CA GLU A 47 4.13 12.11 -17.64
C GLU A 47 3.24 12.20 -16.40
N ASN A 48 2.03 11.65 -16.45
CA ASN A 48 1.12 11.67 -15.31
C ASN A 48 1.62 10.74 -14.20
N ALA A 49 2.24 9.61 -14.54
CA ALA A 49 2.87 8.74 -13.55
C ALA A 49 4.00 9.47 -12.82
N VAL A 50 4.85 10.21 -13.55
CA VAL A 50 5.93 11.01 -12.95
C VAL A 50 5.37 12.09 -12.02
N ARG A 51 4.34 12.82 -12.44
CA ARG A 51 3.69 13.85 -11.61
C ARG A 51 3.04 13.25 -10.36
N LEU A 52 2.36 12.11 -10.48
CA LEU A 52 1.76 11.42 -9.34
C LEU A 52 2.83 10.86 -8.39
N GLN A 53 3.98 10.43 -8.89
CA GLN A 53 5.10 9.98 -8.06
C GLN A 53 5.67 11.13 -7.20
N GLN A 54 5.69 12.36 -7.71
CA GLN A 54 6.03 13.54 -6.91
C GLN A 54 4.99 13.80 -5.81
N VAL A 55 3.70 13.68 -6.12
CA VAL A 55 2.62 13.79 -5.11
C VAL A 55 2.77 12.71 -4.04
N TRP A 56 2.99 11.45 -4.45
CA TRP A 56 3.22 10.33 -3.55
C TRP A 56 4.40 10.60 -2.61
N ALA A 57 5.53 11.10 -3.14
CA ALA A 57 6.71 11.42 -2.33
C ALA A 57 6.45 12.54 -1.33
N ASN A 58 5.61 13.53 -1.70
CA ASN A 58 5.22 14.60 -0.79
C ASN A 58 4.28 14.10 0.31
N LEU A 59 3.27 13.29 -0.03
CA LEU A 59 2.37 12.69 0.96
C LEU A 59 3.11 11.79 1.93
N TRP A 60 4.08 11.01 1.43
CA TRP A 60 4.95 10.20 2.27
C TRP A 60 5.61 11.06 3.36
N LYS A 61 6.26 12.17 2.99
CA LYS A 61 6.96 13.05 3.95
C LYS A 61 6.03 13.69 4.99
N ILE A 62 4.77 13.94 4.63
CA ILE A 62 3.81 14.63 5.52
C ILE A 62 3.16 13.64 6.49
N TRP A 63 3.00 12.37 6.09
CA TRP A 63 2.23 11.37 6.83
C TRP A 63 3.07 10.26 7.48
N SER A 64 4.35 10.14 7.12
CA SER A 64 5.29 9.19 7.72
C SER A 64 5.71 9.56 9.13
#